data_AF-A0A6L7TWZ2-F1
#
_entry.id   AF-A0A6L7TWZ2-F1
#
_cell.length_a   1.000
_cell.length_b   1.000
_cell.length_c   1.000
_cell.angle_alpha   90.00
_cell.angle_beta   90.00
_cell.angle_gamma   90.00
#
_symmetry.space_group_name_H-M   'P 1'
#
loop_
_entity.id
_entity.type
_entity.pdbx_description
1 polymer ?
#
loop_
_entity_poly.entity_id
_entity_poly.type
_entity_poly.pdbx_seq_one_letter_code
_entity_poly.pdbx_strand_id
1 'polypeptide(L)'
;MKKVRISCDVALKVRQHLDAHAQENGISRAKFIETAVEDKIEGFNVHKENKRLTQAHAQAERDIFAEEQRAAKLKEQRDGLASEKEQLTVKHTDRIKEIASALGVPDTIGHIKQRIAELNEKCEQLEREKTERTEQRDEFERLLHAETDAYNKCYERAESLKNERNRFKAQAEEVKSKFDTCEEKLTRLLMRNWWARLWNKLPWIA
;
A
#
# COMPACT_ATOMS: atom_id res chain seq x y z
N MET A 1 -61.43 -3.37 -26.22
CA MET A 1 -61.62 -4.23 -27.42
C MET A 1 -61.55 -3.36 -28.67
N LYS A 2 -60.48 -3.46 -29.47
CA LYS A 2 -60.34 -2.72 -30.74
C LYS A 2 -61.19 -3.41 -31.80
N LYS A 3 -62.26 -2.77 -32.29
CA LYS A 3 -62.99 -3.24 -33.46
C LYS A 3 -62.07 -3.08 -34.68
N VAL A 4 -61.53 -4.19 -35.18
CA VAL A 4 -60.74 -4.23 -36.40
C VAL A 4 -61.67 -3.86 -37.56
N ARG A 5 -61.49 -2.67 -38.15
CA ARG A 5 -62.19 -2.28 -39.39
C ARG A 5 -61.56 -3.07 -40.53
N ILE A 6 -62.22 -4.15 -40.95
CA ILE A 6 -61.89 -4.83 -42.20
C ILE A 6 -62.03 -3.78 -43.31
N SER A 7 -60.97 -3.56 -44.10
CA SER A 7 -61.02 -2.57 -45.19
C SER A 7 -62.13 -2.96 -46.16
N CYS A 8 -62.86 -1.96 -46.69
CA CYS A 8 -64.01 -2.19 -47.57
C CYS A 8 -63.65 -3.12 -48.73
N ASP A 9 -62.42 -3.08 -49.23
CA ASP A 9 -61.94 -3.91 -50.35
C ASP A 9 -61.82 -5.40 -50.00
N VAL A 10 -61.37 -5.75 -48.79
CA VAL A 10 -61.31 -7.16 -48.36
C VAL A 10 -62.71 -7.71 -48.13
N ALA A 11 -63.58 -6.91 -47.51
CA ALA A 11 -64.98 -7.28 -47.35
C ALA A 11 -65.70 -7.43 -48.70
N LEU A 12 -65.39 -6.59 -49.69
CA LEU A 12 -65.94 -6.66 -51.03
C LEU A 12 -65.46 -7.90 -51.78
N LYS A 13 -64.15 -8.21 -51.74
CA LYS A 13 -63.57 -9.40 -52.37
C LYS A 13 -64.11 -10.70 -51.78
N VAL A 14 -64.24 -10.78 -50.45
CA VAL A 14 -64.84 -11.95 -49.80
C VAL A 14 -66.30 -12.09 -50.21
N ARG A 15 -67.07 -10.98 -50.32
CA ARG A 15 -68.45 -11.03 -50.83
C ARG A 15 -68.52 -11.52 -52.27
N GLN A 16 -67.71 -10.96 -53.17
CA GLN A 16 -67.68 -11.37 -54.58
C GLN A 16 -67.31 -12.84 -54.74
N HIS A 17 -66.34 -13.33 -53.97
CA HIS A 17 -65.97 -14.75 -53.97
C HIS A 17 -67.10 -15.64 -53.45
N LEU A 18 -67.77 -15.24 -52.37
CA LEU A 18 -68.92 -16.00 -51.85
C LEU A 18 -70.14 -15.93 -52.78
N ASP A 19 -70.37 -14.82 -53.46
CA ASP A 19 -71.44 -14.66 -54.44
C ASP A 19 -71.17 -15.52 -55.68
N ALA A 20 -69.94 -15.58 -56.17
CA ALA A 20 -69.54 -16.44 -57.28
C ALA A 20 -69.74 -17.93 -56.96
N HIS A 21 -69.27 -18.38 -55.79
CA HIS A 21 -69.47 -19.76 -55.32
C HIS A 21 -70.94 -20.09 -55.06
N ALA A 22 -71.74 -19.13 -54.59
CA ALA A 22 -73.17 -19.33 -54.41
C ALA A 22 -73.90 -19.45 -55.76
N GLN A 23 -73.53 -18.64 -56.75
CA GLN A 23 -74.06 -18.72 -58.12
C GLN A 23 -73.69 -20.03 -58.83
N GLU A 24 -72.45 -20.49 -58.70
CA GLU A 24 -72.00 -21.79 -59.25
C GLU A 24 -72.81 -22.97 -58.71
N ASN A 25 -73.24 -22.88 -57.45
CA ASN A 25 -74.07 -23.89 -56.80
C ASN A 25 -75.59 -23.63 -56.94
N GLY A 26 -75.99 -22.57 -57.65
CA GLY A 26 -77.40 -22.22 -57.89
C GLY A 26 -78.19 -21.81 -56.64
N ILE A 27 -77.52 -21.35 -55.58
CA ILE A 27 -78.14 -20.97 -54.30
C ILE A 27 -77.83 -19.52 -53.92
N SER A 28 -78.57 -18.96 -52.95
CA SER A 28 -78.28 -17.62 -52.44
C SER A 28 -77.02 -17.62 -51.57
N ARG A 29 -76.28 -16.49 -51.53
CA ARG A 29 -75.07 -16.35 -50.69
C ARG A 29 -75.33 -16.66 -49.21
N ALA A 30 -76.48 -16.24 -48.68
CA ALA A 30 -76.85 -16.52 -47.29
C ALA A 30 -76.97 -18.03 -47.05
N LYS A 31 -77.60 -18.74 -47.99
CA LYS A 31 -77.73 -20.20 -47.97
C LYS A 31 -76.36 -20.88 -48.07
N PHE A 32 -75.48 -20.39 -48.94
CA PHE A 32 -74.11 -20.90 -49.07
C PHE A 32 -73.30 -20.75 -47.78
N ILE A 33 -73.39 -19.59 -47.10
CA ILE A 33 -72.70 -19.37 -45.82
C ILE A 33 -73.29 -20.29 -44.73
N GLU A 34 -74.62 -20.42 -44.68
CA GLU A 34 -75.30 -21.33 -43.75
C GLU A 34 -74.80 -22.76 -43.94
N THR A 35 -74.83 -23.30 -45.15
CA THR A 35 -74.32 -24.65 -45.46
C THR A 35 -72.83 -24.79 -45.18
N ALA A 36 -71.99 -23.81 -45.54
CA ALA A 36 -70.54 -23.89 -45.26
C ALA A 36 -70.20 -23.81 -43.76
N VAL A 37 -71.03 -23.13 -42.97
CA VAL A 37 -70.91 -23.09 -41.50
C VAL A 37 -71.44 -24.39 -40.90
N GLU A 38 -72.58 -24.88 -41.37
CA GLU A 38 -73.14 -26.19 -40.99
C GLU A 38 -72.15 -27.32 -41.30
N ASP A 39 -71.57 -27.39 -42.50
CA ASP A 39 -70.53 -28.36 -42.89
C ASP A 39 -69.31 -28.31 -41.96
N LYS A 40 -68.88 -27.10 -41.56
CA LYS A 40 -67.76 -26.92 -40.63
C LYS A 40 -68.12 -27.31 -39.19
N ILE A 41 -69.37 -27.07 -38.77
CA ILE A 41 -69.87 -27.45 -37.45
C ILE A 41 -70.09 -28.97 -37.39
N GLU A 42 -70.63 -29.58 -38.45
CA GLU A 42 -70.78 -31.03 -38.60
C GLU A 42 -69.42 -31.74 -38.64
N GLY A 43 -68.43 -31.15 -39.31
CA GLY A 43 -67.05 -31.63 -39.29
C GLY A 43 -66.38 -31.47 -37.92
N PHE A 44 -66.82 -30.50 -37.11
CA PHE A 44 -66.30 -30.26 -35.77
C PHE A 44 -67.05 -31.12 -34.74
N ASN A 45 -66.63 -32.38 -34.63
CA ASN A 45 -67.18 -33.29 -33.63
C ASN A 45 -66.70 -32.90 -32.22
N VAL A 46 -67.39 -31.93 -31.62
CA VAL A 46 -67.14 -31.39 -30.28
C VAL A 46 -67.01 -32.51 -29.26
N HIS A 47 -67.79 -33.59 -29.40
CA HIS A 47 -67.73 -34.74 -28.49
C HIS A 47 -66.42 -35.50 -28.62
N LYS A 48 -65.93 -35.74 -29.84
CA LYS A 48 -64.65 -36.40 -30.10
C LYS A 48 -63.48 -35.55 -29.60
N GLU A 49 -63.49 -34.24 -29.84
CA GLU A 49 -62.40 -33.36 -29.40
C GLU A 49 -62.44 -33.14 -27.88
N ASN A 50 -63.61 -32.97 -27.26
CA ASN A 50 -63.72 -32.94 -25.80
C ASN A 50 -63.22 -34.25 -25.18
N LYS A 51 -63.57 -35.41 -25.74
CA LYS A 51 -63.04 -36.69 -25.26
C LYS A 51 -61.51 -36.77 -25.37
N ARG A 52 -60.94 -36.28 -26.48
CA ARG A 52 -59.48 -36.20 -26.68
C ARG A 52 -58.82 -35.28 -25.64
N LEU A 53 -59.39 -34.10 -25.40
CA LEU A 53 -58.90 -33.13 -24.43
C LEU A 53 -59.00 -33.66 -23.00
N THR A 54 -60.11 -34.31 -22.62
CA THR A 54 -60.25 -34.92 -21.29
C THR A 54 -59.22 -36.04 -21.08
N GLN A 55 -58.97 -36.86 -22.10
CA GLN A 55 -57.93 -37.89 -22.03
C GLN A 55 -56.52 -37.28 -21.93
N ALA A 56 -56.22 -36.23 -22.71
CA ALA A 56 -54.95 -35.53 -22.65
C ALA A 56 -54.73 -34.85 -21.29
N HIS A 57 -55.77 -34.25 -20.71
CA HIS A 57 -55.72 -33.64 -19.38
C HIS A 57 -55.47 -34.69 -18.30
N ALA A 58 -56.21 -35.80 -18.32
CA ALA A 58 -56.02 -36.89 -17.37
C ALA A 58 -54.62 -37.52 -17.47
N GLN A 59 -54.04 -37.56 -18.66
CA GLN A 59 -52.66 -38.01 -18.84
C GLN A 59 -51.65 -36.99 -18.29
N ALA A 60 -51.83 -35.70 -18.59
CA ALA A 60 -50.97 -34.63 -18.08
C ALA A 60 -50.98 -34.57 -16.54
N GLU A 61 -52.13 -34.76 -15.89
CA GLU A 61 -52.22 -34.83 -14.43
C GLU A 61 -51.41 -36.00 -13.85
N ARG A 62 -51.43 -37.16 -14.50
CA ARG A 62 -50.62 -38.31 -14.09
C ARG A 62 -49.12 -38.04 -14.26
N ASP A 63 -48.75 -37.39 -15.36
CA ASP A 63 -47.35 -37.06 -15.65
C ASP A 63 -46.82 -36.02 -14.66
N ILE A 64 -47.62 -34.99 -14.33
CA ILE A 64 -47.30 -33.99 -13.29
C ILE A 64 -47.10 -34.68 -11.95
N PHE A 65 -48.02 -35.55 -11.54
CA PHE A 65 -47.90 -36.27 -10.27
C PHE A 65 -46.64 -37.17 -10.22
N ALA A 66 -46.31 -37.83 -11.34
CA ALA A 66 -45.10 -38.64 -11.43
C ALA A 66 -43.82 -37.79 -11.32
N GLU A 67 -43.78 -36.61 -11.94
CA GLU A 67 -42.66 -35.67 -11.82
C GLU A 67 -42.56 -35.05 -10.42
N GLU A 68 -43.67 -34.73 -9.77
CA GLU A 68 -43.68 -34.27 -8.37
C GLU A 68 -43.08 -35.31 -7.43
N GLN A 69 -43.39 -36.59 -7.62
CA GLN A 69 -42.77 -37.67 -6.85
C GLN A 69 -41.26 -37.80 -7.12
N ARG A 70 -40.83 -37.63 -8.38
CA ARG A 70 -39.39 -37.64 -8.73
C ARG A 70 -38.66 -36.47 -8.08
N ALA A 71 -39.24 -35.28 -8.15
CA ALA A 71 -38.69 -34.08 -7.52
C ALA A 71 -38.57 -34.23 -6.00
N ALA A 72 -39.58 -34.84 -5.34
CA ALA A 72 -39.53 -35.13 -3.91
C ALA A 72 -38.37 -36.08 -3.55
N LYS A 73 -38.20 -37.18 -4.31
CA LYS A 73 -37.08 -38.13 -4.10
C LYS A 73 -35.72 -37.49 -4.32
N LEU A 74 -35.57 -36.67 -5.36
CA LEU A 74 -34.31 -35.96 -5.64
C LEU A 74 -34.00 -34.94 -4.54
N LYS A 75 -35.02 -34.26 -4.00
CA LYS A 75 -34.85 -33.35 -2.87
C LYS A 75 -34.35 -34.07 -1.62
N GLU A 76 -34.95 -35.21 -1.29
CA GLU A 76 -34.51 -36.05 -0.17
C GLU A 76 -33.06 -36.52 -0.33
N GLN A 77 -32.69 -36.99 -1.53
CA GLN A 77 -31.31 -37.37 -1.83
C GLN A 77 -30.33 -36.20 -1.68
N ARG A 78 -30.70 -35.01 -2.18
CA ARG A 78 -29.87 -33.80 -2.05
C ARG A 78 -29.66 -33.43 -0.59
N ASP A 79 -30.73 -33.45 0.20
CA ASP A 79 -30.66 -33.08 1.62
C ASP A 79 -29.84 -34.12 2.42
N GLY A 80 -29.95 -35.41 2.06
CA GLY A 80 -29.09 -36.47 2.60
C GLY A 80 -27.60 -36.26 2.27
N LEU A 81 -27.27 -35.97 1.01
CA LEU A 81 -25.89 -35.67 0.58
C LEU A 81 -25.33 -34.41 1.24
N ALA A 82 -26.16 -33.39 1.46
CA ALA A 82 -25.74 -32.17 2.16
C ALA A 82 -25.35 -32.46 3.62
N SER A 83 -26.17 -33.26 4.32
CA SER A 83 -25.86 -33.70 5.69
C SER A 83 -24.58 -34.56 5.73
N GLU A 84 -24.40 -35.47 4.77
CA GLU A 84 -23.19 -36.32 4.71
C GLU A 84 -21.93 -35.47 4.48
N LYS A 85 -22.00 -34.49 3.56
CA LYS A 85 -20.91 -33.54 3.31
C LYS A 85 -20.54 -32.75 4.56
N GLU A 86 -21.53 -32.29 5.32
CA GLU A 86 -21.29 -31.54 6.56
C GLU A 86 -20.60 -32.40 7.62
N GLN A 87 -21.08 -33.64 7.82
CA GLN A 87 -20.45 -34.60 8.73
C GLN A 87 -19.01 -34.93 8.33
N LEU A 88 -18.75 -35.15 7.04
CA LEU A 88 -17.40 -35.37 6.51
C LEU A 88 -16.49 -34.16 6.75
N THR A 89 -17.00 -32.94 6.58
CA THR A 89 -16.23 -31.71 6.77
C THR A 89 -15.76 -31.56 8.22
N VAL A 90 -16.66 -31.82 9.18
CA VAL A 90 -16.33 -31.82 10.60
C VAL A 90 -15.28 -32.89 10.90
N LYS A 91 -15.52 -34.13 10.46
CA LYS A 91 -14.60 -35.25 10.67
C LYS A 91 -13.20 -35.00 10.09
N HIS A 92 -13.11 -34.42 8.89
CA HIS A 92 -11.83 -34.07 8.28
C HIS A 92 -11.13 -32.95 9.04
N THR A 93 -11.87 -31.95 9.51
CA THR A 93 -11.32 -30.84 10.30
C THR A 93 -10.73 -31.33 11.61
N ASP A 94 -11.42 -32.21 12.32
CA ASP A 94 -10.92 -32.79 13.56
C ASP A 94 -9.69 -33.67 13.31
N ARG A 95 -9.69 -34.47 12.24
CA ARG A 95 -8.53 -35.28 11.85
C ARG A 95 -7.32 -34.42 11.45
N ILE A 96 -7.54 -33.25 10.83
CA ILE A 96 -6.47 -32.29 10.55
C ILE A 96 -5.90 -31.72 11.86
N LYS A 97 -6.75 -31.36 12.83
CA LYS A 97 -6.30 -30.89 14.15
C LYS A 97 -5.53 -31.97 14.91
N GLU A 98 -5.98 -33.21 14.83
CA GLU A 98 -5.35 -34.37 15.45
C GLU A 98 -3.98 -34.66 14.82
N ILE A 99 -3.88 -34.64 13.48
CA ILE A 99 -2.62 -34.74 12.75
C ILE A 99 -1.68 -33.57 13.10
N ALA A 100 -2.18 -32.34 13.11
CA ALA A 100 -1.38 -31.16 13.49
C ALA A 100 -0.82 -31.30 14.92
N SER A 101 -1.65 -31.77 15.85
CA SER A 101 -1.24 -32.04 17.24
C SER A 101 -0.20 -33.17 17.32
N ALA A 102 -0.40 -34.27 16.59
CA ALA A 102 0.53 -35.42 16.57
C ALA A 102 1.87 -35.09 15.91
N LEU A 103 1.87 -34.21 14.92
CA LEU A 103 3.09 -33.68 14.29
C LEU A 103 3.76 -32.59 15.13
N GLY A 104 3.18 -32.23 16.29
CA GLY A 104 3.69 -31.16 17.13
C GLY A 104 3.70 -29.81 16.42
N VAL A 105 2.84 -29.63 15.39
CA VAL A 105 2.57 -28.35 14.73
C VAL A 105 1.64 -27.62 15.70
N PRO A 106 2.14 -26.68 16.53
CA PRO A 106 1.28 -25.90 17.40
C PRO A 106 0.42 -25.01 16.49
N ASP A 107 -0.38 -24.10 17.04
CA ASP A 107 -1.05 -23.07 16.24
C ASP A 107 0.01 -22.16 15.58
N THR A 108 0.69 -22.69 14.56
CA THR A 108 1.96 -22.21 14.00
C THR A 108 1.77 -20.84 13.43
N ILE A 109 0.59 -20.56 12.89
CA ILE A 109 0.20 -19.25 12.42
C ILE A 109 0.12 -18.24 13.58
N GLY A 110 -0.46 -18.62 14.72
CA GLY A 110 -0.51 -17.79 15.93
C GLY A 110 0.89 -17.46 16.46
N HIS A 111 1.74 -18.48 16.61
CA HIS A 111 3.12 -18.30 17.06
C HIS A 111 3.97 -17.50 16.07
N ILE A 112 3.80 -17.72 14.75
CA ILE A 112 4.49 -16.94 13.72
C ILE A 112 4.05 -15.47 13.77
N LYS A 113 2.76 -15.20 13.92
CA LYS A 113 2.24 -13.82 14.07
C LYS A 113 2.80 -13.13 15.31
N GLN A 114 2.80 -13.83 16.44
CA GLN A 114 3.39 -13.32 17.68
C GLN A 114 4.88 -13.04 17.49
N ARG A 115 5.62 -13.96 16.87
CA ARG A 115 7.05 -13.81 16.64
C ARG A 115 7.38 -12.64 15.70
N ILE A 116 6.56 -12.42 14.67
CA ILE A 116 6.69 -11.26 13.77
C ILE A 116 6.48 -9.96 14.56
N ALA A 117 5.47 -9.90 15.43
CA ALA A 117 5.23 -8.72 16.26
C ALA A 117 6.42 -8.42 17.19
N GLU A 118 6.94 -9.43 17.90
CA GLU A 118 8.14 -9.29 18.76
C GLU A 118 9.38 -8.81 17.98
N LEU A 119 9.57 -9.33 16.77
CA LEU A 119 10.70 -8.94 15.93
C LEU A 119 10.57 -7.50 15.43
N ASN A 120 9.37 -7.08 15.05
CA ASN A 120 9.13 -5.70 14.63
C ASN A 120 9.39 -4.71 15.76
N GLU A 121 8.92 -5.01 16.98
CA GLU A 121 9.18 -4.16 18.15
C GLU A 121 10.69 -4.04 18.44
N LYS A 122 11.43 -5.15 18.34
CA LYS A 122 12.91 -5.14 18.49
C LYS A 122 13.60 -4.34 17.39
N CYS A 123 13.13 -4.44 16.14
CA CYS A 123 13.69 -3.64 15.05
C CYS A 123 13.50 -2.14 15.31
N GLU A 124 12.30 -1.72 15.72
CA GLU A 124 12.04 -0.31 16.07
C GLU A 124 12.91 0.18 17.23
N GLN A 125 13.10 -0.65 18.27
CA GLN A 125 13.98 -0.32 19.39
C GLN A 125 15.43 -0.14 18.91
N LEU A 126 15.94 -1.06 18.09
CA LEU A 126 17.29 -0.99 17.54
C LEU A 126 17.49 0.23 16.62
N GLU A 127 16.46 0.62 15.87
CA GLU A 127 16.51 1.84 15.06
C GLU A 127 16.64 3.10 15.92
N ARG A 128 15.86 3.19 17.01
CA ARG A 128 15.96 4.31 17.97
C ARG A 128 17.33 4.35 18.66
N GLU A 129 17.83 3.20 19.12
CA GLU A 129 19.17 3.12 19.71
C GLU A 129 20.27 3.52 18.72
N LYS A 130 20.12 3.14 17.45
CA LYS A 130 21.06 3.53 16.40
C LYS A 130 21.05 5.05 16.19
N THR A 131 19.88 5.68 16.16
CA THR A 131 19.77 7.14 16.02
C THR A 131 20.39 7.87 17.21
N GLU A 132 20.12 7.43 18.44
CA GLU A 132 20.71 8.01 19.65
C GLU A 132 22.24 7.89 19.65
N ARG A 133 22.78 6.73 19.26
CA ARG A 133 24.24 6.55 19.15
C ARG A 133 24.86 7.43 18.08
N THR A 134 24.18 7.66 16.96
CA THR A 134 24.67 8.58 15.93
C THR A 134 24.66 10.02 16.43
N GLU A 135 23.63 10.45 17.15
CA GLU A 135 23.56 11.79 17.73
C GLU A 135 24.66 12.00 18.77
N GLN A 136 24.90 11.02 19.66
CA GLN A 136 25.98 11.06 20.64
C GLN A 136 27.36 11.13 19.96
N ARG A 137 27.57 10.37 18.88
CA ARG A 137 28.83 10.41 18.13
C ARG A 137 29.03 11.78 17.49
N ASP A 138 28.00 12.33 16.86
CA ASP A 138 28.08 13.62 16.19
C ASP A 138 28.30 14.76 17.21
N GLU A 139 27.72 14.66 18.42
CA GLU A 139 28.00 15.58 19.52
C GLU A 139 29.45 15.47 20.01
N PHE A 140 29.95 14.25 20.19
CA PHE A 140 31.34 14.02 20.59
C PHE A 140 32.34 14.54 19.56
N GLU A 141 32.09 14.34 18.26
CA GLU A 141 32.90 14.89 17.18
C GLU A 141 32.92 16.44 17.20
N ARG A 142 31.78 17.08 17.48
CA ARG A 142 31.73 18.55 17.64
C ARG A 142 32.58 19.03 18.82
N LEU A 143 32.53 18.33 19.96
CA LEU A 143 33.33 18.67 21.14
C LEU A 143 34.83 18.52 20.85
N LEU A 144 35.23 17.43 20.20
CA LEU A 144 36.62 17.21 19.79
C LEU A 144 37.11 18.30 18.83
N HIS A 145 36.29 18.71 17.86
CA HIS A 145 36.64 19.82 16.98
C HIS A 145 36.80 21.14 17.74
N ALA A 146 35.88 21.45 18.66
CA ALA A 146 35.97 22.66 19.48
C ALA A 146 37.22 22.67 20.37
N GLU A 147 37.56 21.52 20.96
CA GLU A 147 38.77 21.36 21.78
C GLU A 147 40.05 21.49 20.94
N THR A 148 40.07 20.90 19.74
CA THR A 148 41.18 21.02 18.78
C THR A 148 41.39 22.48 18.37
N ASP A 149 40.32 23.21 18.07
CA ASP A 149 40.38 24.63 17.73
C ASP A 149 40.88 25.49 18.90
N ALA A 150 40.44 25.18 20.13
CA ALA A 150 40.93 25.86 21.33
C ALA A 150 42.42 25.61 21.56
N TYR A 151 42.86 24.36 21.38
CA TYR A 151 44.27 23.98 21.47
C TYR A 151 45.12 24.72 20.44
N ASN A 152 44.69 24.77 19.18
CA ASN A 152 45.40 25.48 18.11
C ASN A 152 45.52 26.97 18.41
N LYS A 153 44.46 27.62 18.89
CA LYS A 153 44.50 29.04 19.31
C LYS A 153 45.48 29.27 20.46
N CYS A 154 45.51 28.37 21.44
CA CYS A 154 46.47 28.44 22.54
C CYS A 154 47.91 28.28 22.05
N TYR A 155 48.14 27.35 21.13
CA TYR A 155 49.44 27.12 20.51
C TYR A 155 49.95 28.35 19.75
N GLU A 156 49.13 28.91 18.85
CA GLU A 156 49.46 30.13 18.10
C GLU A 156 49.74 31.31 19.03
N ARG A 157 48.94 31.46 20.09
CA ARG A 157 49.17 32.50 21.11
C ARG A 157 50.49 32.31 21.84
N ALA A 158 50.82 31.07 22.23
CA ALA A 158 52.09 30.76 22.88
C ALA A 158 53.28 31.06 21.96
N GLU A 159 53.16 30.75 20.67
CA GLU A 159 54.17 31.07 19.66
C GLU A 159 54.34 32.58 19.46
N SER A 160 53.24 33.34 19.41
CA SER A 160 53.28 34.80 19.37
C SER A 160 54.00 35.39 20.59
N LEU A 161 53.64 34.95 21.80
CA LEU A 161 54.28 35.40 23.05
C LEU A 161 55.78 35.03 23.10
N LYS A 162 56.15 33.85 22.57
CA LYS A 162 57.56 33.44 22.44
C LYS A 162 58.31 34.39 21.53
N ASN A 163 57.71 34.79 20.40
CA ASN A 163 58.29 35.74 19.46
C ASN A 163 58.44 37.13 20.07
N GLU A 164 57.43 37.63 20.80
CA GLU A 164 57.49 38.90 21.54
C GLU A 164 58.59 38.89 22.60
N ARG A 165 58.67 37.82 23.41
CA ARG A 165 59.74 37.64 24.40
C ARG A 165 61.12 37.69 23.76
N ASN A 166 61.30 37.04 22.61
CA ASN A 166 62.57 37.06 21.89
C ASN A 166 62.92 38.48 21.38
N ARG A 167 61.92 39.26 20.91
CA ARG A 167 62.12 40.67 20.55
C ARG A 167 62.56 41.51 21.75
N PHE A 168 61.89 41.36 22.90
CA PHE A 168 62.28 42.08 24.12
C PHE A 168 63.68 41.70 24.62
N LYS A 169 64.07 40.42 24.52
CA LYS A 169 65.44 40.00 24.83
C LYS A 169 66.48 40.68 23.94
N ALA A 170 66.24 40.71 22.62
CA ALA A 170 67.15 41.36 21.68
C ALA A 170 67.27 42.88 21.98
N GLN A 171 66.15 43.55 22.29
CA GLN A 171 66.16 44.96 22.69
C GLN A 171 66.93 45.20 23.99
N ALA A 172 66.76 44.32 24.99
CA ALA A 172 67.47 44.41 26.26
C ALA A 172 68.99 44.22 26.07
N GLU A 173 69.41 43.26 25.24
CA GLU A 173 70.82 43.05 24.88
C GLU A 173 71.42 44.27 24.15
N GLU A 174 70.66 44.88 23.24
CA GLU A 174 71.09 46.10 22.54
C GLU A 174 71.26 47.28 23.51
N VAL A 175 70.31 47.49 24.43
CA VAL A 175 70.39 48.54 25.46
C VAL A 175 71.56 48.31 26.39
N LYS A 176 71.78 47.05 26.82
CA LYS A 176 72.93 46.69 27.65
C LYS A 176 74.25 46.98 26.95
N SER A 177 74.40 46.57 25.69
CA SER A 177 75.59 46.87 24.88
C SER A 177 75.87 48.37 24.74
N LYS A 178 74.81 49.17 24.52
CA LYS A 178 74.90 50.64 24.51
C LYS A 178 75.34 51.20 25.86
N PHE A 179 74.79 50.68 26.95
CA PHE A 179 75.17 51.08 28.31
C PHE A 179 76.63 50.75 28.61
N ASP A 180 77.07 49.52 28.35
CA ASP A 180 78.45 49.06 28.53
C ASP A 180 79.43 49.95 27.72
N THR A 181 79.06 50.28 26.47
CA THR A 181 79.86 51.21 25.63
C THR A 181 79.95 52.61 26.23
N CYS A 182 78.86 53.12 26.80
CA CYS A 182 78.84 54.42 27.47
C CYS A 182 79.68 54.41 28.75
N GLU A 183 79.59 53.34 29.56
CA GLU A 183 80.38 53.15 30.76
C GLU A 183 81.88 53.06 30.46
N GLU A 184 82.28 52.31 29.42
CA GLU A 184 83.66 52.28 28.95
C GLU A 184 84.18 53.66 28.55
N LYS A 185 83.38 54.43 27.77
CA LYS A 185 83.73 55.80 27.38
C LYS A 185 83.88 56.71 28.59
N LEU A 186 82.95 56.65 29.54
CA LEU A 186 82.99 57.43 30.77
C LEU A 186 84.24 57.08 31.59
N THR A 187 84.52 55.79 31.75
CA THR A 187 85.70 55.28 32.47
C THR A 187 86.99 55.78 31.82
N ARG A 188 87.11 55.72 30.48
CA ARG A 188 88.27 56.28 29.76
C ARG A 188 88.41 57.79 29.96
N LEU A 189 87.32 58.55 29.92
CA LEU A 189 87.33 59.99 30.16
C LEU A 189 87.75 60.34 31.60
N LEU A 190 87.21 59.63 32.58
CA LEU A 190 87.56 59.80 33.99
C LEU A 190 89.03 59.45 34.23
N MET A 191 89.52 58.33 33.69
CA MET A 191 90.93 57.94 33.76
C MET A 191 91.82 58.99 33.09
N ARG A 192 91.47 59.50 31.90
CA ARG A 192 92.23 60.55 31.22
C ARG A 192 92.30 61.84 32.04
N ASN A 193 91.17 62.27 32.61
CA ASN A 193 91.12 63.45 33.48
C ASN A 193 91.88 63.25 34.78
N TRP A 194 91.82 62.06 35.37
CA TRP A 194 92.58 61.70 36.56
C TRP A 194 94.09 61.72 36.29
N TRP A 195 94.54 61.10 35.19
CA TRP A 195 95.93 61.16 34.74
C TRP A 195 96.40 62.58 34.47
N ALA A 196 95.61 63.41 33.80
CA ALA A 196 95.93 64.82 33.56
C ALA A 196 96.09 65.62 34.88
N ARG A 197 95.23 65.34 35.87
CA ARG A 197 95.33 65.95 37.22
C ARG A 197 96.56 65.46 37.98
N LEU A 198 96.91 64.18 37.88
CA LEU A 198 98.10 63.60 38.50
C LEU A 198 99.37 64.23 37.91
N TRP A 199 99.44 64.34 36.59
CA TRP A 199 100.53 64.98 35.85
C TRP A 199 100.73 66.46 36.25
N ASN A 200 99.64 67.23 36.41
CA ASN A 200 99.73 68.62 36.87
C ASN A 200 100.17 68.78 38.35
N LYS A 201 100.10 67.71 39.16
CA LYS A 201 100.51 67.73 40.57
C LYS A 201 101.90 67.16 40.83
N LEU A 202 102.56 66.59 39.81
CA LEU A 202 103.90 66.01 39.90
C LEU A 202 104.85 66.76 38.94
N PRO A 203 105.33 67.97 39.28
CA PRO A 203 106.15 68.79 38.40
C PRO A 203 107.58 68.26 38.16
N TRP A 204 107.90 67.03 38.56
CA TRP A 204 109.28 66.50 38.61
C TRP A 204 109.54 65.30 37.68
N ILE A 205 108.60 64.96 36.79
CA ILE A 205 108.79 63.89 35.79
C ILE A 205 108.58 64.50 34.40
N ALA A 206 109.41 65.46 34.01
CA ALA A 206 109.59 65.85 32.61
C ALA A 206 110.99 65.45 32.18
#